data_AF-A0A9D8TEY4-F1
#
_entry.id   AF-A0A9D8TEY4-F1
#
_cell.length_a   1.000
_cell.length_b   1.000
_cell.length_c   1.000
_cell.angle_alpha   90.00
_cell.angle_beta   90.00
_cell.angle_gamma   90.00
#
_symmetry.space_group_name_H-M   'P 1'
#
loop_
_entity.id
_entity.type
_entity.pdbx_description
1 polymer ?
#
loop_
_entity_poly.entity_id
_entity_poly.type
_entity_poly.pdbx_seq_one_letter_code
_entity_poly.pdbx_strand_id
1 'polypeptide(L)'
;MARKNTKYRFNEETLNFEPYQPSALNRFWSVFSNCVLAALLGLAAFLIYNHLFDSPETKQLREENSRLAMQYELLSRQLDEIDEVLAELEQRDDNMYRAILQSEPVENRKGNFDKSNRYEQWSDLSHYALVRKTSKNIDELSRRIYLQSKSYDELV
;
A
#
# COMPACT_ATOMS: atom_id res chain seq x y z
N MET A 1 45.74 42.72 -9.99
CA MET A 1 45.75 42.90 -11.46
C MET A 1 45.80 41.53 -12.13
N ALA A 2 44.71 41.08 -12.76
CA ALA A 2 44.65 39.77 -13.39
C ALA A 2 45.43 39.78 -14.72
N ARG A 3 46.50 38.97 -14.83
CA ARG A 3 47.28 38.79 -16.07
C ARG A 3 46.40 38.11 -17.11
N LYS A 4 46.04 38.83 -18.18
CA LYS A 4 45.29 38.30 -19.33
C LYS A 4 46.28 37.58 -20.26
N ASN A 5 46.30 36.25 -20.21
CA ASN A 5 47.06 35.44 -21.17
C ASN A 5 46.37 35.48 -22.54
N THR A 6 46.74 36.43 -23.38
CA THR A 6 46.30 36.49 -24.79
C THR A 6 46.94 35.33 -25.55
N LYS A 7 46.12 34.38 -26.01
CA LYS A 7 46.55 33.37 -26.97
C LYS A 7 46.76 34.07 -28.31
N TYR A 8 47.89 33.86 -28.98
CA TYR A 8 48.16 34.44 -30.30
C TYR A 8 47.99 33.36 -31.37
N ARG A 9 47.39 33.70 -32.51
CA ARG A 9 47.33 32.82 -33.68
C ARG A 9 48.25 33.41 -34.75
N PHE A 10 49.05 32.57 -35.39
CA PHE A 10 49.86 32.97 -36.53
C PHE A 10 48.95 33.12 -37.76
N ASN A 11 49.00 34.29 -38.40
CA ASN A 11 48.27 34.56 -39.64
C ASN A 11 49.22 34.34 -40.83
N GLU A 12 48.94 33.32 -41.64
CA GLU A 12 49.81 32.89 -42.75
C GLU A 12 49.90 33.93 -43.88
N GLU A 13 48.92 34.84 -43.98
CA GLU A 13 48.88 35.88 -45.02
C GLU A 13 49.70 37.12 -44.65
N THR A 14 49.84 37.43 -43.36
CA THR A 14 50.54 38.64 -42.88
C THR A 14 51.84 38.32 -42.13
N LEU A 15 52.18 37.04 -41.96
CA LEU A 15 53.34 36.51 -41.22
C LEU A 15 53.48 37.06 -39.79
N ASN A 16 52.40 37.57 -39.21
CA ASN A 16 52.38 38.22 -37.91
C ASN A 16 51.54 37.42 -36.89
N PHE A 17 51.91 37.56 -35.62
CA PHE A 17 51.17 36.98 -34.50
C PHE A 17 50.05 37.93 -34.07
N GLU A 18 48.80 37.56 -34.37
CA GLU A 18 47.64 38.36 -33.98
C GLU A 18 46.99 37.82 -32.69
N PRO A 19 46.57 38.70 -31.77
CA PRO A 19 45.89 38.27 -30.55
C PRO A 19 44.56 37.59 -30.91
N TYR A 20 44.39 36.34 -30.49
CA TYR A 20 43.15 35.59 -30.67
C TYR A 20 42.03 36.29 -29.91
N GLN A 21 41.21 37.05 -30.62
CA GLN A 21 39.96 37.58 -30.10
C GLN A 21 38.86 36.55 -30.41
N PRO A 22 38.38 35.77 -29.43
CA PRO A 22 37.28 34.86 -29.70
C PRO A 22 36.08 35.70 -30.13
N SER A 23 35.51 35.37 -31.30
CA SER A 23 34.27 35.93 -31.80
C SER A 23 33.19 35.86 -30.72
N ALA A 24 32.33 36.88 -30.62
CA ALA A 24 31.26 36.93 -29.62
C ALA A 24 30.38 35.67 -29.67
N LEU A 25 30.17 35.12 -30.88
CA LEU A 25 29.47 33.86 -31.11
C LEU A 25 30.20 32.65 -30.51
N ASN A 26 31.52 32.56 -30.62
CA ASN A 26 32.29 31.45 -30.04
C ASN A 26 32.28 31.50 -28.50
N ARG A 27 32.24 32.70 -27.92
CA ARG A 27 32.06 32.85 -26.47
C ARG A 27 30.65 32.43 -26.04
N PHE A 28 29.63 32.84 -26.80
CA PHE A 28 28.24 32.45 -26.56
C PHE A 28 28.07 30.93 -26.59
N TRP A 29 28.56 30.25 -27.64
CA TRP A 29 28.48 28.79 -27.76
C TRP A 29 29.23 28.05 -26.66
N SER A 30 30.38 28.57 -26.23
CA SER A 30 31.13 28.01 -25.09
C SER A 30 30.35 28.14 -23.78
N VAL A 31 29.73 29.30 -23.51
CA VAL A 31 28.88 29.47 -22.32
C VAL A 31 27.63 28.58 -22.40
N PHE A 32 26.98 28.54 -23.57
CA PHE A 32 25.77 27.75 -23.79
C PHE A 32 26.02 26.25 -23.57
N SER A 33 27.09 25.70 -24.13
CA SER A 33 27.44 24.28 -23.94
C SER A 33 27.71 23.93 -22.48
N ASN A 34 28.37 24.81 -21.73
CA ASN A 34 28.56 24.64 -20.29
C ASN A 34 27.22 24.70 -19.51
N CYS A 35 26.29 25.57 -19.90
CA CYS A 35 24.96 25.62 -19.30
C CYS A 35 24.16 24.34 -19.56
N VAL A 36 24.24 23.79 -20.77
CA VAL A 36 23.59 22.51 -21.12
C VAL A 36 24.17 21.36 -20.30
N LEU A 37 25.51 21.31 -20.16
CA LEU A 37 26.16 20.28 -19.36
C LEU A 37 25.74 20.36 -17.87
N ALA A 38 25.68 21.58 -17.31
CA ALA A 38 25.23 21.79 -15.94
C ALA A 38 23.76 21.39 -15.76
N ALA A 39 22.89 21.69 -16.73
CA ALA A 39 21.49 21.28 -16.71
C ALA A 39 21.32 19.76 -16.77
N LEU A 40 22.11 19.07 -17.61
CA LEU A 40 22.11 17.61 -17.69
C LEU A 40 22.58 16.96 -16.39
N LEU A 41 23.65 17.47 -15.78
CA LEU A 41 24.12 16.99 -14.48
C LEU A 41 23.10 17.25 -13.36
N GLY A 42 22.46 18.42 -13.36
CA GLY A 42 21.39 18.76 -12.42
C GLY A 42 20.18 17.83 -12.57
N LEU A 43 19.77 17.54 -13.80
CA LEU A 43 18.66 16.63 -14.09
C LEU A 43 19.01 15.19 -13.66
N ALA A 44 20.22 14.72 -13.95
CA ALA A 44 20.68 13.41 -13.49
C ALA A 44 20.69 13.31 -11.96
N ALA A 45 21.22 14.31 -11.26
CA ALA A 45 21.21 14.37 -9.80
C ALA A 45 19.78 14.41 -9.23
N PHE A 46 18.88 15.14 -9.88
CA PHE A 46 17.46 15.21 -9.48
C PHE A 46 16.76 13.85 -9.64
N LEU A 47 16.98 13.14 -10.74
CA LEU A 47 16.42 11.80 -10.94
C LEU A 47 16.96 10.80 -9.91
N ILE A 48 18.27 10.83 -9.65
CA ILE A 48 18.91 10.00 -8.62
C ILE A 48 18.31 10.30 -7.25
N TYR A 49 18.16 11.58 -6.89
CA TYR A 49 17.53 11.99 -5.64
C TYR A 49 16.10 11.46 -5.50
N ASN A 50 15.26 11.62 -6.53
CA ASN A 50 13.88 11.12 -6.49
C ASN A 50 13.79 9.59 -6.41
N HIS A 51 14.77 8.86 -6.96
CA HIS A 51 14.76 7.40 -6.89
C HIS A 51 15.27 6.86 -5.54
N LEU A 52 16.27 7.51 -4.93
CA LEU A 52 16.83 7.10 -3.64
C LEU A 52 16.00 7.57 -2.44
N PHE A 53 15.35 8.73 -2.56
CA PHE A 53 14.50 9.28 -1.51
C PHE A 53 13.03 9.05 -1.89
N ASP A 54 12.48 7.94 -1.40
CA ASP A 54 11.03 7.74 -1.37
C ASP A 54 10.37 8.98 -0.73
N SER A 55 9.36 9.54 -1.38
CA SER A 55 8.62 10.68 -0.84
C SER A 55 8.13 10.33 0.57
N PRO A 56 8.28 11.22 1.56
CA PRO A 56 7.87 10.95 2.95
C PRO A 56 6.42 10.46 3.05
N GLU A 57 5.57 10.90 2.12
CA GLU A 57 4.18 10.47 1.97
C GLU A 57 4.06 8.97 1.64
N THR A 58 4.85 8.46 0.69
CA THR A 58 4.81 7.04 0.30
C THR A 58 5.24 6.12 1.43
N LYS A 59 6.22 6.55 2.24
CA LYS A 59 6.65 5.82 3.43
C LYS A 59 5.55 5.79 4.49
N GLN A 60 4.90 6.92 4.76
CA GLN A 60 3.79 7.00 5.71
C GLN A 60 2.62 6.12 5.28
N LEU A 61 2.22 6.16 4.01
CA LEU A 61 1.15 5.32 3.46
C LEU A 61 1.48 3.82 3.59
N ARG A 62 2.74 3.44 3.40
CA ARG A 62 3.19 2.05 3.57
C ARG A 62 3.12 1.61 5.04
N GLU A 63 3.56 2.46 5.96
CA GLU A 63 3.46 2.20 7.40
C GLU A 63 1.99 2.09 7.84
N GLU A 64 1.12 2.98 7.37
CA GLU A 64 -0.30 2.97 7.66
C GLU A 64 -0.99 1.70 7.14
N ASN A 65 -0.70 1.28 5.90
CA ASN A 65 -1.18 0.01 5.35
C ASN A 65 -0.72 -1.20 6.17
N SER A 66 0.56 -1.25 6.57
CA SER A 66 1.07 -2.34 7.41
C SER A 66 0.36 -2.41 8.77
N ARG A 67 0.08 -1.25 9.38
CA ARG A 67 -0.65 -1.14 10.64
C ARG A 67 -2.09 -1.63 10.50
N LEU A 68 -2.78 -1.23 9.44
CA LEU A 68 -4.13 -1.71 9.15
C LEU A 68 -4.13 -3.23 8.98
N ALA A 69 -3.20 -3.80 8.21
CA ALA A 69 -3.09 -5.25 8.03
C ALA A 69 -2.92 -5.98 9.38
N MET A 70 -2.06 -5.48 10.27
CA MET A 70 -1.89 -6.05 11.61
C MET A 70 -3.18 -5.97 12.45
N GLN A 71 -3.92 -4.86 12.37
CA GLN A 71 -5.20 -4.72 13.09
C GLN A 71 -6.25 -5.72 12.60
N TYR A 72 -6.35 -5.93 11.29
CA TYR A 72 -7.26 -6.93 10.73
C TYR A 72 -6.86 -8.36 11.11
N GLU A 73 -5.56 -8.65 11.23
CA GLU A 73 -5.10 -9.96 11.70
C GLU A 73 -5.48 -10.20 13.17
N LEU A 74 -5.28 -9.20 14.03
CA LEU A 74 -5.73 -9.27 15.43
C LEU A 74 -7.24 -9.47 15.54
N LEU A 75 -8.02 -8.72 14.74
CA LEU A 75 -9.47 -8.88 14.69
C LEU A 75 -9.87 -10.28 14.21
N SER A 76 -9.18 -10.84 13.21
CA SER A 76 -9.43 -12.22 12.78
C SER A 76 -9.23 -13.21 13.92
N ARG A 77 -8.16 -13.06 14.73
CA ARG A 77 -7.90 -13.94 15.87
C ARG A 77 -8.99 -13.82 16.94
N GLN A 78 -9.44 -12.59 17.23
CA GLN A 78 -10.56 -12.37 18.16
C GLN A 78 -11.86 -13.02 17.67
N LEU A 79 -12.13 -12.99 16.36
CA LEU A 79 -13.29 -13.67 15.79
C LEU A 79 -13.18 -15.19 15.91
N ASP A 80 -11.97 -15.74 15.73
CA ASP A 80 -11.71 -17.17 15.91
C ASP A 80 -11.95 -17.59 17.39
N GLU A 81 -11.53 -16.78 18.36
CA GLU A 81 -11.81 -17.00 19.79
C GLU A 81 -13.32 -16.96 20.09
N ILE A 82 -14.06 -16.01 19.50
CA ILE A 82 -15.52 -15.95 19.69
C ILE A 82 -16.21 -17.15 19.04
N ASP A 83 -15.71 -17.63 17.89
CA ASP A 83 -16.27 -18.82 17.22
C ASP A 83 -16.10 -20.08 18.09
N GLU A 84 -14.97 -20.21 18.79
CA GLU A 84 -14.72 -21.30 19.74
C GLU A 84 -15.72 -21.25 20.92
N VAL A 85 -15.88 -20.09 21.55
CA VAL A 85 -16.85 -19.90 22.64
C VAL A 85 -18.28 -20.18 22.17
N LEU A 86 -18.64 -19.73 20.97
CA LEU A 86 -19.97 -19.98 20.41
C LEU A 86 -20.18 -21.48 20.13
N ALA A 87 -19.16 -22.19 19.64
CA ALA A 87 -19.23 -23.63 19.44
C ALA A 87 -19.43 -24.39 20.77
N GLU A 88 -18.76 -23.96 21.85
CA GLU A 88 -18.97 -24.53 23.18
C GLU A 88 -20.41 -24.30 23.68
N LEU A 89 -20.96 -23.10 23.46
CA LEU A 89 -22.34 -22.78 23.82
C LEU A 89 -23.35 -23.63 23.03
N GLU A 90 -23.15 -23.77 21.71
CA GLU A 90 -23.98 -24.65 20.87
C GLU A 90 -23.92 -26.11 21.35
N GLN A 91 -22.72 -26.61 21.69
CA GLN A 91 -22.55 -27.96 22.21
C GLN A 91 -23.24 -28.15 23.56
N ARG A 92 -23.22 -27.14 24.42
CA ARG A 92 -23.90 -27.18 25.72
C ARG A 92 -25.42 -27.11 25.57
N ASP A 93 -25.93 -26.32 24.62
CA ASP A 93 -27.37 -26.28 24.28
C ASP A 93 -27.88 -27.65 23.86
N ASP A 94 -27.23 -28.28 22.89
CA ASP A 94 -27.66 -29.58 22.37
C ASP A 94 -27.56 -30.69 23.41
N ASN A 95 -26.46 -30.73 24.18
CA ASN A 95 -26.20 -31.85 25.09
C ASN A 95 -26.84 -31.71 26.47
N MET A 96 -27.12 -30.49 26.94
CA MET A 96 -27.71 -30.28 28.26
C MET A 96 -29.15 -29.79 28.16
N TYR A 97 -29.38 -28.62 27.56
CA TYR A 97 -30.71 -28.01 27.60
C TYR A 97 -31.71 -28.80 26.78
N ARG A 98 -31.38 -29.15 25.54
CA ARG A 98 -32.28 -29.92 24.67
C ARG A 98 -32.45 -31.37 25.12
N ALA A 99 -31.38 -31.99 25.64
CA ALA A 99 -31.45 -33.34 26.21
C ALA A 99 -32.37 -33.42 27.44
N ILE A 100 -32.35 -32.41 28.32
CA ILE A 100 -33.22 -32.34 29.50
C ILE A 100 -34.67 -32.02 29.10
N LEU A 101 -34.86 -31.08 28.18
CA LEU A 101 -36.18 -30.62 27.75
C LEU A 101 -36.82 -31.51 26.67
N GLN A 102 -36.12 -32.54 26.20
CA GLN A 102 -36.53 -33.44 25.12
C GLN A 102 -36.94 -32.70 23.84
N SER A 103 -36.25 -31.59 23.52
CA SER A 103 -36.48 -30.81 22.30
C SER A 103 -35.53 -31.22 21.19
N GLU A 104 -35.95 -31.01 19.93
CA GLU A 104 -35.15 -31.36 18.76
C GLU A 104 -33.92 -30.43 18.63
N PRO A 105 -32.72 -30.92 18.26
CA PRO A 105 -31.54 -30.08 18.05
C PRO A 105 -31.74 -29.09 16.90
N VAL A 106 -31.06 -27.93 16.96
CA VAL A 106 -31.17 -26.92 15.89
C VAL A 106 -30.43 -27.39 14.65
N GLU A 107 -31.16 -27.71 13.59
CA GLU A 107 -30.57 -28.07 12.31
C GLU A 107 -29.99 -26.85 11.56
N ASN A 108 -28.88 -27.04 10.86
CA ASN A 108 -28.29 -26.08 9.93
C ASN A 108 -27.81 -24.73 10.51
N ARG A 109 -27.24 -24.71 11.72
CA ARG A 109 -26.60 -23.49 12.29
C ARG A 109 -25.55 -22.84 11.37
N LYS A 110 -24.83 -23.65 10.59
CA LYS A 110 -23.81 -23.22 9.61
C LYS A 110 -24.30 -23.18 8.15
N GLY A 111 -25.61 -23.24 7.90
CA GLY A 111 -26.18 -23.45 6.55
C GLY A 111 -25.57 -22.55 5.47
N ASN A 112 -25.50 -23.06 4.23
CA ASN A 112 -24.78 -22.48 3.07
C ASN A 112 -24.72 -20.94 3.06
N PHE A 113 -23.59 -20.40 3.51
CA PHE A 113 -23.27 -18.99 3.42
C PHE A 113 -22.60 -18.71 2.07
N ASP A 114 -23.39 -18.72 1.00
CA ASP A 114 -22.94 -18.34 -0.35
C ASP A 114 -23.45 -16.95 -0.70
N LYS A 115 -22.82 -15.94 -0.12
CA LYS A 115 -22.95 -14.53 -0.54
C LYS A 115 -21.64 -14.05 -1.15
N SER A 116 -21.02 -14.90 -1.96
CA SER A 116 -19.74 -14.64 -2.65
C SER A 116 -19.67 -13.25 -3.31
N ASN A 117 -20.77 -12.83 -3.94
CA ASN A 117 -20.88 -11.58 -4.68
C ASN A 117 -20.90 -10.29 -3.81
N ARG A 118 -21.13 -10.39 -2.49
CA ARG A 118 -21.19 -9.19 -1.62
C ARG A 118 -19.82 -8.59 -1.30
N TYR A 119 -18.77 -9.38 -1.43
CA TYR A 119 -17.42 -8.95 -1.10
C TYR A 119 -16.66 -8.47 -2.33
N GLU A 120 -17.12 -8.77 -3.55
CA GLU A 120 -16.44 -8.41 -4.81
C GLU A 120 -16.28 -6.91 -5.04
N GLN A 121 -17.12 -6.09 -4.39
CA GLN A 121 -17.02 -4.62 -4.40
C GLN A 121 -15.68 -4.06 -3.89
N TRP A 122 -14.86 -4.88 -3.21
CA TRP A 122 -13.55 -4.49 -2.68
C TRP A 122 -12.38 -5.18 -3.35
N SER A 123 -12.62 -5.87 -4.47
CA SER A 123 -11.62 -6.69 -5.18
C SER A 123 -10.37 -5.93 -5.64
N ASP A 124 -10.48 -4.62 -5.83
CA ASP A 124 -9.38 -3.74 -6.27
C ASP A 124 -8.39 -3.37 -5.15
N LEU A 125 -8.64 -3.75 -3.89
CA LEU A 125 -7.76 -3.41 -2.76
C LEU A 125 -6.56 -4.38 -2.65
N SER A 126 -5.37 -3.84 -2.38
CA SER A 126 -4.14 -4.63 -2.17
C SER A 126 -4.25 -5.66 -1.04
N HIS A 127 -5.08 -5.37 -0.03
CA HIS A 127 -5.36 -6.25 1.11
C HIS A 127 -6.79 -6.84 1.07
N TYR A 128 -7.41 -6.89 -0.11
CA TYR A 128 -8.77 -7.38 -0.31
C TYR A 128 -9.03 -8.74 0.34
N ALA A 129 -8.08 -9.67 0.23
CA ALA A 129 -8.22 -11.02 0.78
C ALA A 129 -8.46 -11.02 2.30
N LEU A 130 -7.77 -10.12 3.03
CA LEU A 130 -7.87 -10.02 4.48
C LEU A 130 -9.22 -9.41 4.88
N VAL A 131 -9.60 -8.30 4.24
CA VAL A 131 -10.90 -7.63 4.46
C VAL A 131 -12.05 -8.60 4.16
N ARG A 132 -12.01 -9.27 3.01
CA ARG A 132 -13.01 -10.27 2.62
C ARG A 132 -13.13 -11.39 3.63
N LYS A 133 -12.00 -11.95 4.08
CA LYS A 133 -12.00 -13.03 5.07
C LYS A 133 -12.65 -12.55 6.38
N THR A 134 -12.21 -11.43 6.91
CA THR A 134 -12.73 -10.89 8.17
C THR A 134 -14.22 -10.55 8.07
N SER A 135 -14.66 -9.88 7.00
CA SER A 135 -16.08 -9.56 6.80
C SER A 135 -16.95 -10.81 6.65
N LYS A 136 -16.46 -11.83 5.93
CA LYS A 136 -17.16 -13.12 5.80
C LYS A 136 -17.32 -13.80 7.16
N ASN A 137 -16.24 -13.87 7.94
CA ASN A 137 -16.27 -14.46 9.28
C ASN A 137 -17.26 -13.72 10.20
N ILE A 138 -17.28 -12.38 10.17
CA ILE A 138 -18.23 -11.57 10.95
C ILE A 138 -19.68 -11.90 10.58
N ASP A 139 -20.00 -11.97 9.29
CA ASP A 139 -21.37 -12.24 8.84
C ASP A 139 -21.83 -13.67 9.21
N GLU A 140 -20.94 -14.66 9.07
CA GLU A 140 -21.20 -16.04 9.46
C GLU A 140 -21.44 -16.15 10.98
N LEU A 141 -20.56 -15.55 11.77
CA LEU A 141 -20.65 -15.56 13.23
C LEU A 141 -21.90 -14.84 13.73
N SER A 142 -22.21 -13.67 13.16
CA SER A 142 -23.41 -12.88 13.51
C SER A 142 -24.69 -13.67 13.25
N ARG A 143 -24.74 -14.44 12.16
CA ARG A 143 -25.89 -15.31 11.87
C ARG A 143 -25.99 -16.46 12.86
N ARG A 144 -24.87 -17.12 13.21
CA ARG A 144 -24.86 -18.21 14.20
C ARG A 144 -25.34 -17.71 15.56
N ILE A 145 -24.85 -16.55 16.01
CA ILE A 145 -25.30 -15.91 17.25
C ILE A 145 -26.80 -15.62 17.22
N TYR A 146 -27.33 -15.08 16.12
CA TYR A 146 -28.76 -14.83 15.98
C TYR A 146 -29.60 -16.10 16.10
N LEU A 147 -29.18 -17.18 15.41
CA LEU A 147 -29.87 -18.48 15.48
C LEU A 147 -29.80 -19.06 16.89
N GLN A 148 -28.66 -18.96 17.56
CA GLN A 148 -28.49 -19.44 18.93
C GLN A 148 -29.31 -18.65 19.95
N SER A 149 -29.42 -17.33 19.77
CA SER A 149 -30.30 -16.51 20.61
C SER A 149 -31.76 -16.96 20.47
N LYS A 150 -32.23 -17.09 19.22
CA LYS A 150 -33.60 -17.54 18.95
C LYS A 150 -33.85 -18.95 19.51
N SER A 151 -32.85 -19.82 19.45
CA SER A 151 -32.97 -21.19 19.94
C SER A 151 -33.14 -21.26 21.46
N TYR A 152 -32.54 -20.32 22.20
CA TYR A 152 -32.78 -20.17 23.64
C TYR A 152 -34.14 -19.58 23.95
N ASP A 153 -34.63 -18.62 23.14
CA ASP A 153 -35.98 -18.07 23.30
C ASP A 153 -37.08 -19.14 23.13
N GLU A 154 -36.84 -20.19 22.33
CA GLU A 154 -37.76 -21.32 22.17
C GLU A 154 -37.83 -22.25 23.38
N LEU A 155 -36.85 -22.20 24.29
CA LEU A 155 -36.76 -23.06 25.48
C LEU A 155 -37.38 -22.42 26.73
N VAL A 156 -37.75 -21.13 26.68
CA VAL A 156 -38.36 -20.35 27.79
C VAL A 156 -39.86 -20.21 27.57
#